data_AF-A0A974RY53-F1
#
_entry.id   AF-A0A974RY53-F1
#
_cell.length_a   1.000
_cell.length_b   1.000
_cell.length_c   1.000
_cell.angle_alpha   90.00
_cell.angle_beta   90.00
_cell.angle_gamma   90.00
#
_symmetry.space_group_name_H-M   'P 1'
#
loop_
_entity.id
_entity.type
_entity.pdbx_description
1 polymer ?
#
loop_
_entity_poly.entity_id
_entity_poly.type
_entity_poly.pdbx_seq_one_letter_code
_entity_poly.pdbx_strand_id
1 'polypeptide(L)'
;MELKEFLPASTPLNQAVLSQLIKDINQGYYNRCRAMGINDEVIKMIETLPPNALFELMGTPVVWAKIQIDVNMLQRVIQLTEQKEQHKELIDKAIRNNASNRILNECFGITSTIAAIKRKMMNIQKSKGRVTRLNDEQKKILWSEWKLFLSTEPVIDHIKRMEKLIAIAEQYNWDLTSLWCEIEENNLETKADQELFEKLMMLRAKIEIVTTFFNVSDRKISVTRRFINSDNQDRQPFGSCDEQIKGSVKDEWQYLLNKTKVKHLHQLTREHLKKLISLSDKYRIDFNTLWNALTKGLLGE
;
A
#
# COMPACT_ATOMS: atom_id res chain seq x y z
N MET A 1 -50.75 49.32 18.08
CA MET A 1 -49.35 49.54 18.55
C MET A 1 -49.40 49.21 20.04
N GLU A 2 -48.97 48.08 20.57
CA GLU A 2 -48.20 46.92 20.09
C GLU A 2 -48.72 45.69 20.83
N LEU A 3 -49.08 44.62 20.10
CA LEU A 3 -49.24 43.27 20.64
C LEU A 3 -48.03 42.47 20.13
N LYS A 4 -46.87 42.73 20.73
CA LYS A 4 -45.59 42.07 20.44
C LYS A 4 -44.93 41.57 21.73
N GLU A 5 -45.71 40.95 22.60
CA GLU A 5 -45.20 40.14 23.70
C GLU A 5 -45.91 38.78 23.66
N PHE A 6 -45.13 37.69 23.84
CA PHE A 6 -45.53 36.27 23.81
C PHE A 6 -45.54 35.54 22.47
N LEU A 7 -44.41 35.55 21.76
CA LEU A 7 -43.92 34.29 21.17
C LEU A 7 -42.60 33.97 21.87
N PRO A 8 -42.56 33.00 22.82
CA PRO A 8 -41.30 32.61 23.43
C PRO A 8 -40.34 32.17 22.32
N ALA A 9 -39.07 32.51 22.48
CA ALA A 9 -38.01 32.03 21.61
C ALA A 9 -38.12 30.50 21.54
N SER A 10 -38.67 29.98 20.43
CA SER A 10 -38.86 28.55 20.29
C SER A 10 -37.49 27.92 20.39
N THR A 11 -37.31 26.98 21.31
CA THR A 11 -36.00 26.39 21.49
C THR A 11 -35.79 25.42 20.32
N PRO A 12 -34.87 25.70 19.38
CA PRO A 12 -34.67 24.86 18.20
C PRO A 12 -34.30 23.42 18.58
N LEU A 13 -33.79 23.25 19.80
CA LEU A 13 -33.52 21.95 20.39
C LEU A 13 -34.79 21.14 20.70
N ASN A 14 -35.81 21.74 21.33
CA ASN A 14 -37.07 21.03 21.61
C ASN A 14 -37.75 20.63 20.29
N GLN A 15 -37.72 21.52 19.30
CA GLN A 15 -38.22 21.23 17.95
C GLN A 15 -37.48 20.07 17.29
N ALA A 16 -36.15 20.10 17.30
CA ALA A 16 -35.33 19.04 16.67
C ALA A 16 -35.57 17.68 17.34
N VAL A 17 -35.59 17.63 18.67
CA VAL A 17 -35.78 16.38 19.42
C VAL A 17 -37.20 15.85 19.24
N LEU A 18 -38.24 16.69 19.38
CA LEU A 18 -39.62 16.23 19.23
C LEU A 18 -39.94 15.81 17.79
N SER A 19 -39.44 16.54 16.79
CA SER A 19 -39.61 16.18 15.38
C SER A 19 -38.98 14.82 15.07
N GLN A 20 -37.78 14.56 15.61
CA GLN A 20 -37.12 13.28 15.44
C GLN A 20 -37.86 12.15 16.17
N LEU A 21 -38.37 12.39 17.37
CA LEU A 21 -39.19 11.44 18.13
C LEU A 21 -40.47 11.06 17.38
N ILE A 22 -41.24 12.05 16.91
CA ILE A 22 -42.47 11.82 16.14
C ILE A 22 -42.17 10.98 14.89
N LYS A 23 -41.08 11.30 14.19
CA LYS A 23 -40.64 10.54 13.02
C LYS A 23 -40.32 9.08 13.36
N ASP A 24 -39.54 8.85 14.42
CA ASP A 24 -39.16 7.49 14.83
C ASP A 24 -40.36 6.68 15.35
N ILE A 25 -41.30 7.32 16.07
CA ILE A 25 -42.55 6.69 16.54
C ILE A 25 -43.42 6.26 15.33
N ASN A 26 -43.63 7.17 14.37
CA ASN A 26 -44.42 6.88 13.17
C ASN A 26 -43.82 5.77 12.30
N GLN A 27 -42.50 5.55 12.39
CA GLN A 27 -41.77 4.50 11.68
C GLN A 27 -41.65 3.18 12.50
N GLY A 28 -42.15 3.15 13.74
CA GLY A 28 -42.05 2.01 14.64
C GLY A 28 -40.65 1.80 15.24
N TYR A 29 -39.77 2.80 15.18
CA TYR A 29 -38.38 2.74 15.65
C TYR A 29 -38.24 3.07 17.14
N TYR A 30 -39.02 2.41 17.99
CA TYR A 30 -39.03 2.64 19.45
C TYR A 30 -37.66 2.47 20.12
N ASN A 31 -36.83 1.56 19.60
CA ASN A 31 -35.47 1.37 20.10
C ASN A 31 -34.60 2.63 19.94
N ARG A 32 -34.83 3.45 18.91
CA ARG A 32 -34.13 4.73 18.70
C ARG A 32 -34.61 5.79 19.69
N CYS A 33 -35.91 5.81 19.98
CA CYS A 33 -36.49 6.66 21.02
C CYS A 33 -35.89 6.36 22.40
N ARG A 34 -35.76 5.06 22.74
CA ARG A 34 -35.11 4.61 23.97
C ARG A 34 -33.62 4.98 24.02
N ALA A 35 -32.90 4.87 22.91
CA ALA A 35 -31.50 5.28 22.82
C ALA A 35 -31.31 6.80 23.04
N MET A 36 -32.33 7.62 22.77
CA MET A 36 -32.34 9.05 23.12
C MET A 36 -32.66 9.31 24.60
N GLY A 37 -32.87 8.27 25.41
CA GLY A 37 -33.20 8.38 26.83
C GLY A 37 -34.70 8.56 27.12
N ILE A 38 -35.57 8.39 26.13
CA ILE A 38 -37.02 8.47 26.32
C ILE A 38 -37.57 7.12 26.74
N ASN A 39 -38.34 7.10 27.83
CA ASN A 39 -38.96 5.88 28.34
C ASN A 39 -40.25 5.52 27.55
N ASP A 40 -40.72 4.29 27.71
CA ASP A 40 -41.90 3.79 26.99
C ASP A 40 -43.20 4.52 27.35
N GLU A 41 -43.28 5.06 28.57
CA GLU A 41 -44.43 5.84 29.02
C GLU A 41 -44.55 7.16 28.25
N VAL A 42 -43.44 7.88 28.09
CA VAL A 42 -43.38 9.13 27.33
C VAL A 42 -43.60 8.87 25.84
N ILE A 43 -43.11 7.76 25.30
CA ILE A 43 -43.41 7.36 23.91
C ILE A 43 -44.93 7.22 23.71
N LYS A 44 -45.62 6.51 24.60
CA LYS A 44 -47.09 6.36 24.54
C LYS A 44 -47.82 7.68 24.72
N MET A 45 -47.33 8.57 25.60
CA MET A 45 -47.91 9.90 25.76
C MET A 45 -47.78 10.73 24.47
N ILE A 46 -46.62 10.71 23.80
CA ILE A 46 -46.40 11.41 22.53
C ILE A 46 -47.30 10.84 21.42
N GLU A 47 -47.47 9.52 21.37
CA GLU A 47 -48.32 8.86 20.37
C GLU A 47 -49.81 9.20 20.52
N THR A 48 -50.27 9.46 21.74
CA THR A 48 -51.68 9.78 22.06
C THR A 48 -51.99 11.27 22.09
N LEU A 49 -50.98 12.14 22.06
CA LEU A 49 -51.13 13.59 22.08
C LEU A 49 -51.74 14.11 20.76
N PRO A 50 -52.71 15.03 20.80
CA PRO A 50 -53.23 15.66 19.59
C PRO A 50 -52.18 16.58 18.95
N PRO A 51 -52.24 16.81 17.63
CA PRO A 51 -51.26 17.63 16.90
C PRO A 51 -51.01 19.01 17.51
N ASN A 52 -52.07 19.69 17.97
CA ASN A 52 -51.95 21.02 18.58
C ASN A 52 -51.10 21.01 19.86
N ALA A 53 -51.24 19.99 20.69
CA ALA A 53 -50.44 19.86 21.91
C ALA A 53 -48.96 19.54 21.61
N LEU A 54 -48.69 18.82 20.52
CA LEU A 54 -47.32 18.62 20.03
C LEU A 54 -46.70 19.94 19.54
N PHE A 55 -47.47 20.79 18.86
CA PHE A 55 -47.02 22.13 18.47
C PHE A 55 -46.72 23.02 19.68
N GLU A 56 -47.54 22.97 20.72
CA GLU A 56 -47.29 23.69 21.97
C GLU A 56 -46.01 23.19 22.66
N LEU A 57 -45.79 21.87 22.73
CA LEU A 57 -44.57 21.25 23.26
C LEU A 57 -43.30 21.73 22.53
N MET A 58 -43.37 21.87 21.21
CA MET A 58 -42.28 22.43 20.39
C MET A 58 -42.02 23.91 20.64
N GLY A 59 -43.09 24.67 20.92
CA GLY A 59 -43.04 26.11 21.18
C GLY A 59 -42.68 26.49 22.62
N THR A 60 -42.45 25.51 23.51
CA THR A 60 -42.15 25.79 24.91
C THR A 60 -40.84 26.60 25.08
N PRO A 61 -40.84 27.66 25.93
CA PRO A 61 -39.62 28.43 26.24
C PRO A 61 -38.61 27.62 27.06
N VAL A 62 -39.07 26.56 27.73
CA VAL A 62 -38.24 25.73 28.60
C VAL A 62 -37.60 24.62 27.78
N VAL A 63 -36.27 24.63 27.68
CA VAL A 63 -35.52 23.52 27.10
C VAL A 63 -35.66 22.30 28.01
N TRP A 64 -36.32 21.25 27.53
CA TRP A 64 -36.47 19.99 28.27
C TRP A 64 -35.50 18.90 27.80
N ALA A 65 -34.80 19.12 26.69
CA ALA A 65 -33.78 18.21 26.19
C ALA A 65 -32.37 18.68 26.57
N LYS A 66 -31.56 17.76 27.12
CA LYS A 66 -30.13 17.98 27.36
C LYS A 66 -29.31 17.20 26.34
N ILE A 67 -28.44 17.89 25.59
CA ILE A 67 -27.52 17.25 24.67
C ILE A 67 -26.28 16.76 25.44
N GLN A 68 -25.91 15.51 25.24
CA GLN A 68 -24.61 14.96 25.60
C GLN A 68 -23.89 14.52 24.33
N ILE A 69 -22.79 15.19 23.98
CA ILE A 69 -21.97 14.82 22.82
C ILE A 69 -20.71 14.16 23.35
N ASP A 70 -20.47 12.92 22.92
CA ASP A 70 -19.16 12.31 23.05
C ASP A 70 -18.25 12.92 21.98
N VAL A 71 -17.53 13.99 22.37
CA VAL A 71 -16.62 14.73 21.47
C VAL A 71 -15.52 13.81 20.94
N ASN A 72 -15.04 12.86 21.76
CA ASN A 72 -13.99 11.93 21.34
C ASN A 72 -14.50 10.97 20.26
N MET A 73 -15.71 10.43 20.44
CA MET A 73 -16.34 9.60 19.40
C MET A 73 -16.62 10.42 18.14
N LEU A 74 -17.15 11.64 18.26
CA LEU A 74 -17.42 12.51 17.13
C LEU A 74 -16.14 12.80 16.33
N GLN A 75 -15.04 13.15 17.01
CA GLN A 75 -13.73 13.35 16.37
C GLN A 75 -13.24 12.10 15.66
N ARG A 76 -13.37 10.92 16.26
CA ARG A 76 -13.03 9.65 15.60
C ARG A 76 -13.88 9.41 14.35
N VAL A 77 -15.19 9.68 14.41
CA VAL A 77 -16.08 9.53 13.25
C VAL A 77 -15.70 10.51 12.14
N ILE A 78 -15.36 11.76 12.48
CA ILE A 78 -14.87 12.76 11.53
C ILE A 78 -13.58 12.26 10.87
N GLN A 79 -12.58 11.86 11.64
CA GLN A 79 -11.31 11.34 11.12
C GLN A 79 -11.51 10.12 10.22
N LEU A 80 -12.35 9.17 10.62
CA LEU A 80 -12.68 8.00 9.81
C LEU A 80 -13.38 8.39 8.50
N THR A 81 -14.20 9.44 8.53
CA THR A 81 -14.89 9.95 7.34
C THR A 81 -13.92 10.67 6.41
N GLU A 82 -13.03 11.49 6.95
CA GLU A 82 -11.94 12.15 6.20
C GLU A 82 -11.01 11.13 5.55
N GLN A 83 -10.56 10.11 6.30
CA GLN A 83 -9.74 9.03 5.75
C GLN A 83 -10.46 8.26 4.63
N LYS A 84 -11.76 7.98 4.80
CA LYS A 84 -12.58 7.35 3.75
C LYS A 84 -12.68 8.24 2.52
N GLU A 85 -12.81 9.54 2.69
CA GLU A 85 -12.91 10.48 1.57
C GLU A 85 -11.58 10.63 0.84
N GLN A 86 -10.47 10.76 1.57
CA GLN A 86 -9.11 10.72 1.01
C GLN A 86 -8.89 9.43 0.22
N HIS A 87 -9.29 8.28 0.77
CA HIS A 87 -9.16 7.00 0.08
C HIS A 87 -9.99 6.94 -1.21
N LYS A 88 -11.23 7.47 -1.21
CA LYS A 88 -12.02 7.59 -2.45
C LYS A 88 -11.35 8.51 -3.47
N GLU A 89 -10.80 9.63 -3.03
CA GLU A 89 -10.10 10.57 -3.91
C GLU A 89 -8.87 9.92 -4.55
N LEU A 90 -8.09 9.15 -3.77
CA LEU A 90 -6.95 8.39 -4.30
C LEU A 90 -7.35 7.36 -5.34
N ILE A 91 -8.45 6.64 -5.09
CA ILE A 91 -9.01 5.71 -6.07
C ILE A 91 -9.36 6.45 -7.36
N ASP A 92 -10.02 7.61 -7.25
CA ASP A 92 -10.45 8.39 -8.41
C ASP A 92 -9.24 8.94 -9.18
N LYS A 93 -8.19 9.41 -8.48
CA LYS A 93 -6.91 9.80 -9.09
C LYS A 93 -6.21 8.64 -9.77
N ALA A 94 -6.16 7.46 -9.15
CA ALA A 94 -5.58 6.27 -9.77
C ALA A 94 -6.30 5.91 -11.07
N ILE A 95 -7.64 5.97 -11.07
CA ILE A 95 -8.46 5.69 -12.25
C ILE A 95 -8.21 6.71 -13.36
N ARG A 96 -8.10 8.01 -13.03
CA ARG A 96 -7.77 9.08 -13.99
C ARG A 96 -6.39 8.89 -14.61
N ASN A 97 -5.41 8.46 -13.81
CA ASN A 97 -4.04 8.20 -14.28
C ASN A 97 -3.89 6.82 -14.94
N ASN A 98 -4.96 6.26 -15.53
CA ASN A 98 -4.96 5.01 -16.29
C ASN A 98 -4.52 3.75 -15.51
N ALA A 99 -4.77 3.68 -14.19
CA ALA A 99 -4.54 2.45 -13.43
C ALA A 99 -5.26 1.23 -14.07
N SER A 100 -4.51 0.15 -14.27
CA SER A 100 -5.06 -1.12 -14.75
C SER A 100 -6.00 -1.76 -13.72
N ASN A 101 -6.89 -2.65 -14.18
CA ASN A 101 -7.75 -3.41 -13.27
C ASN A 101 -6.96 -4.25 -12.26
N ARG A 102 -5.75 -4.68 -12.61
CA ARG A 102 -4.85 -5.39 -11.70
C ARG A 102 -4.44 -4.49 -10.53
N ILE A 103 -3.95 -3.29 -10.83
CA ILE A 103 -3.54 -2.29 -9.82
C ILE A 103 -4.71 -1.92 -8.92
N LEU A 104 -5.88 -1.65 -9.50
CA LEU A 104 -7.07 -1.29 -8.74
C LEU A 104 -7.52 -2.41 -7.78
N ASN A 105 -7.30 -3.67 -8.17
CA ASN A 105 -7.62 -4.81 -7.33
C ASN A 105 -6.57 -5.03 -6.23
N GLU A 106 -5.28 -5.08 -6.61
CA GLU A 106 -4.17 -5.35 -5.68
C GLU A 106 -3.99 -4.24 -4.64
N CYS A 107 -4.16 -2.97 -5.02
CA CYS A 107 -3.91 -1.83 -4.14
C CYS A 107 -5.16 -1.34 -3.39
N PHE A 108 -6.33 -1.43 -4.01
CA PHE A 108 -7.56 -0.84 -3.46
C PHE A 108 -8.72 -1.84 -3.27
N GLY A 109 -8.52 -3.12 -3.60
CA GLY A 109 -9.57 -4.15 -3.50
C GLY A 109 -10.73 -3.96 -4.47
N ILE A 110 -10.58 -3.13 -5.50
CA ILE A 110 -11.66 -2.78 -6.42
C ILE A 110 -11.81 -3.87 -7.48
N THR A 111 -13.04 -4.33 -7.68
CA THR A 111 -13.36 -5.30 -8.72
C THR A 111 -13.38 -4.66 -10.10
N SER A 112 -13.15 -5.46 -11.14
CA SER A 112 -13.17 -4.99 -12.53
C SER A 112 -14.52 -4.37 -12.93
N THR A 113 -15.64 -4.85 -12.36
CA THR A 113 -16.98 -4.31 -12.59
C THR A 113 -17.14 -2.91 -12.03
N ILE A 114 -16.76 -2.68 -10.77
CA ILE A 114 -16.80 -1.36 -10.14
C ILE A 114 -15.85 -0.39 -10.87
N ALA A 115 -14.65 -0.84 -11.23
CA ALA A 115 -13.70 -0.04 -11.98
C ALA A 115 -14.23 0.37 -13.37
N ALA A 116 -14.96 -0.52 -14.06
CA ALA A 116 -15.58 -0.20 -15.34
C ALA A 116 -16.69 0.84 -15.21
N ILE A 117 -17.54 0.73 -14.19
CA ILE A 117 -18.60 1.70 -13.87
C ILE A 117 -17.98 3.07 -13.57
N LYS A 118 -16.97 3.13 -12.69
CA LYS A 118 -16.29 4.38 -12.36
C LYS A 118 -15.65 5.05 -13.58
N ARG A 119 -14.94 4.29 -14.43
CA ARG A 119 -14.36 4.85 -15.67
C ARG A 119 -15.43 5.42 -16.60
N LYS A 120 -16.57 4.74 -16.73
CA LYS A 120 -17.72 5.22 -17.52
C LYS A 120 -18.29 6.52 -16.94
N MET A 121 -18.46 6.60 -15.62
CA MET A 121 -18.95 7.81 -14.94
C MET A 121 -18.00 9.00 -15.12
N MET A 122 -16.68 8.75 -15.16
CA MET A 122 -15.66 9.78 -15.35
C MET A 122 -15.36 10.11 -16.83
N ASN A 123 -16.10 9.53 -17.79
CA ASN A 123 -15.85 9.66 -19.23
C ASN A 123 -14.41 9.31 -19.66
N ILE A 124 -13.73 8.44 -18.91
CA ILE A 124 -12.37 7.98 -19.25
C ILE A 124 -12.49 6.93 -20.34
N GLN A 125 -11.99 7.25 -21.53
CA GLN A 125 -11.94 6.29 -22.63
C GLN A 125 -11.01 5.14 -22.25
N LYS A 126 -11.46 3.91 -22.47
CA LYS A 126 -10.64 2.72 -22.24
C LYS A 126 -9.46 2.78 -23.21
N SER A 127 -8.26 3.09 -22.71
CA SER A 127 -7.04 3.07 -23.50
C SER A 127 -6.91 1.69 -24.16
N LYS A 128 -7.02 1.67 -25.50
CA LYS A 128 -6.84 0.46 -26.31
C LYS A 128 -5.37 0.42 -26.70
N GLY A 129 -4.58 -0.42 -26.04
CA GLY A 129 -3.17 -0.58 -26.41
C GLY A 129 -2.39 -1.43 -25.40
N ARG A 130 -1.17 -1.81 -25.78
CA ARG A 130 -0.17 -2.32 -24.83
C ARG A 130 0.22 -1.18 -23.88
N VAL A 131 0.49 -1.52 -22.63
CA VAL A 131 1.06 -0.59 -21.64
C VAL A 131 2.34 0.02 -22.24
N THR A 132 2.41 1.35 -22.29
CA THR A 132 3.55 2.07 -22.86
C THR A 132 4.73 1.95 -21.91
N ARG A 133 5.73 1.16 -22.25
CA ARG A 133 6.94 1.06 -21.41
C ARG A 133 7.63 2.43 -21.30
N LEU A 134 8.10 2.75 -20.10
CA LEU A 134 8.90 3.94 -19.85
C LEU A 134 10.22 3.85 -20.63
N ASN A 135 10.65 4.98 -21.20
CA ASN A 135 11.96 5.10 -21.81
C ASN A 135 13.06 5.26 -20.74
N ASP A 136 14.33 5.16 -21.15
CA ASP A 136 15.46 5.16 -20.20
C ASP A 136 15.60 6.48 -19.41
N GLU A 137 15.19 7.61 -19.99
CA GLU A 137 15.21 8.92 -19.31
C GLU A 137 14.11 9.02 -18.25
N GLN A 138 12.90 8.58 -18.59
CA GLN A 138 11.76 8.50 -17.68
C GLN A 138 12.06 7.57 -16.50
N LYS A 139 12.72 6.44 -16.76
CA LYS A 139 13.18 5.53 -15.71
C LYS A 139 14.15 6.20 -14.75
N LYS A 140 15.17 6.92 -15.25
CA LYS A 140 16.12 7.65 -14.40
C LYS A 140 15.42 8.64 -13.47
N ILE A 141 14.47 9.40 -14.01
CA ILE A 141 13.68 10.37 -13.23
C ILE A 141 12.83 9.65 -12.17
N LEU A 142 12.08 8.62 -12.56
CA LEU A 142 11.27 7.81 -11.65
C LEU A 142 12.10 7.29 -10.48
N TRP A 143 13.25 6.68 -10.76
CA TRP A 143 14.13 6.11 -9.74
C TRP A 143 14.75 7.17 -8.84
N SER A 144 15.07 8.36 -9.37
CA SER A 144 15.59 9.45 -8.55
C SER A 144 14.55 9.97 -7.53
N GLU A 145 13.31 10.17 -7.97
CA GLU A 145 12.17 10.58 -7.14
C GLU A 145 11.80 9.50 -6.12
N TRP A 146 11.82 8.24 -6.55
CA TRP A 146 11.55 7.10 -5.69
C TRP A 146 12.61 6.96 -4.60
N LYS A 147 13.90 7.14 -4.93
CA LYS A 147 15.01 7.11 -3.96
C LYS A 147 14.85 8.19 -2.89
N LEU A 148 14.49 9.41 -3.29
CA LEU A 148 14.25 10.50 -2.36
C LEU A 148 13.09 10.15 -1.41
N PHE A 149 11.98 9.63 -1.94
CA PHE A 149 10.83 9.22 -1.15
C PHE A 149 11.15 8.13 -0.11
N LEU A 150 11.88 7.09 -0.52
CA LEU A 150 12.34 6.03 0.39
C LEU A 150 13.27 6.55 1.50
N SER A 151 14.01 7.63 1.24
CA SER A 151 14.92 8.22 2.24
C SER A 151 14.20 9.06 3.29
N THR A 152 13.05 9.64 2.93
CA THR A 152 12.23 10.48 3.82
C THR A 152 11.24 9.67 4.64
N GLU A 153 10.77 8.54 4.12
CA GLU A 153 9.77 7.69 4.79
C GLU A 153 10.30 6.28 5.09
N PRO A 154 10.61 5.96 6.36
CA PRO A 154 11.19 4.66 6.72
C PRO A 154 10.17 3.50 6.74
N VAL A 155 8.87 3.81 6.82
CA VAL A 155 7.78 2.82 6.81
C VAL A 155 6.77 3.23 5.77
N ILE A 156 6.63 2.41 4.73
CA ILE A 156 5.81 2.72 3.56
C ILE A 156 4.83 1.57 3.34
N ASP A 157 3.55 1.88 3.49
CA ASP A 157 2.46 0.95 3.17
C ASP A 157 2.09 1.03 1.68
N HIS A 158 1.17 0.15 1.24
CA HIS A 158 0.72 0.13 -0.14
C HIS A 158 0.02 1.43 -0.57
N ILE A 159 -0.65 2.14 0.36
CA ILE A 159 -1.39 3.37 0.06
C ILE A 159 -0.41 4.51 -0.23
N LYS A 160 0.58 4.73 0.63
CA LYS A 160 1.63 5.73 0.47
C LYS A 160 2.47 5.52 -0.78
N ARG A 161 2.75 4.26 -1.14
CA ARG A 161 3.39 3.93 -2.44
C ARG A 161 2.54 4.42 -3.60
N MET A 162 1.24 4.14 -3.55
CA MET A 162 0.30 4.56 -4.59
C MET A 162 0.15 6.08 -4.63
N GLU A 163 0.11 6.76 -3.50
CA GLU A 163 0.10 8.23 -3.42
C GLU A 163 1.31 8.84 -4.12
N LYS A 164 2.53 8.35 -3.82
CA LYS A 164 3.74 8.86 -4.50
C LYS A 164 3.73 8.55 -5.99
N LEU A 165 3.30 7.35 -6.39
CA LEU A 165 3.22 6.97 -7.80
C LEU A 165 2.19 7.81 -8.57
N ILE A 166 1.03 8.08 -7.98
CA ILE A 166 0.02 8.98 -8.53
C ILE A 166 0.59 10.39 -8.65
N ALA A 167 1.29 10.89 -7.63
CA ALA A 167 1.90 12.21 -7.68
C ALA A 167 2.93 12.34 -8.82
N ILE A 168 3.77 11.32 -9.04
CA ILE A 168 4.71 11.27 -10.17
C ILE A 168 3.93 11.18 -11.50
N ALA A 169 2.89 10.35 -11.57
CA ALA A 169 2.06 10.21 -12.77
C ALA A 169 1.43 11.55 -13.16
N GLU A 170 0.88 12.30 -12.20
CA GLU A 170 0.27 13.60 -12.40
C GLU A 170 1.31 14.67 -12.77
N GLN A 171 2.48 14.67 -12.12
CA GLN A 171 3.55 15.63 -12.37
C GLN A 171 4.10 15.54 -13.80
N TYR A 172 4.31 14.31 -14.30
CA TYR A 172 4.92 14.08 -15.60
C TYR A 172 3.93 13.65 -16.69
N ASN A 173 2.64 13.57 -16.35
CA ASN A 173 1.55 13.07 -17.20
C ASN A 173 1.85 11.68 -17.80
N TRP A 174 2.35 10.77 -16.96
CA TRP A 174 2.69 9.39 -17.34
C TRP A 174 1.58 8.42 -16.93
N ASP A 175 1.50 7.29 -17.62
CA ASP A 175 0.57 6.23 -17.26
C ASP A 175 0.99 5.54 -15.95
N LEU A 176 0.10 5.56 -14.95
CA LEU A 176 0.33 4.95 -13.64
C LEU A 176 0.61 3.45 -13.76
N THR A 177 0.01 2.79 -14.75
CA THR A 177 0.27 1.36 -14.97
C THR A 177 1.71 1.10 -15.37
N SER A 178 2.29 1.98 -16.18
CA SER A 178 3.66 1.88 -16.67
C SER A 178 4.67 2.15 -15.54
N LEU A 179 4.38 3.13 -14.69
CA LEU A 179 5.16 3.42 -13.48
C LEU A 179 5.12 2.27 -12.48
N TRP A 180 3.92 1.76 -12.18
CA TRP A 180 3.74 0.62 -11.28
C TRP A 180 4.48 -0.62 -11.76
N CYS A 181 4.38 -0.96 -13.04
CA CYS A 181 5.13 -2.10 -13.59
C CYS A 181 6.64 -1.92 -13.48
N GLU A 182 7.17 -0.72 -13.79
CA GLU A 182 8.61 -0.47 -13.66
C GLU A 182 9.08 -0.58 -12.21
N ILE A 183 8.27 -0.13 -11.24
CA ILE A 183 8.61 -0.30 -9.82
C ILE A 183 8.48 -1.78 -9.44
N GLU A 184 7.33 -2.43 -9.62
CA GLU A 184 7.12 -3.84 -9.23
C GLU A 184 8.11 -4.81 -9.86
N GLU A 185 8.47 -4.63 -11.14
CA GLU A 185 9.44 -5.51 -11.83
C GLU A 185 10.87 -5.37 -11.28
N ASN A 186 11.17 -4.27 -10.60
CA ASN A 186 12.52 -3.89 -10.16
C ASN A 186 12.63 -3.59 -8.66
N ASN A 187 11.53 -3.64 -7.90
CA ASN A 187 11.53 -3.39 -6.47
C ASN A 187 12.06 -4.64 -5.77
N LEU A 188 13.07 -4.46 -4.92
CA LEU A 188 13.71 -5.51 -4.13
C LEU A 188 12.86 -5.95 -2.92
N GLU A 189 11.59 -6.23 -3.15
CA GLU A 189 10.61 -6.45 -2.10
C GLU A 189 9.72 -7.67 -2.33
N THR A 190 10.11 -8.61 -3.19
CA THR A 190 9.49 -9.95 -3.09
C THR A 190 10.03 -10.64 -1.82
N LYS A 191 9.19 -11.35 -1.08
CA LYS A 191 9.60 -12.18 0.08
C LYS A 191 10.81 -13.07 -0.25
N ALA A 192 10.87 -13.56 -1.49
CA ALA A 192 11.97 -14.38 -1.97
C ALA A 192 13.24 -13.59 -2.36
N ASP A 193 13.23 -12.26 -2.42
CA ASP A 193 14.44 -11.40 -2.50
C ASP A 193 14.94 -11.01 -1.12
N GLN A 194 14.04 -10.89 -0.14
CA GLN A 194 14.40 -10.81 1.29
C GLN A 194 15.06 -12.11 1.76
N GLU A 195 14.49 -13.28 1.43
CA GLU A 195 15.12 -14.59 1.71
C GLU A 195 16.46 -14.77 0.97
N LEU A 196 16.58 -14.24 -0.25
CA LEU A 196 17.84 -14.28 -1.01
C LEU A 196 18.90 -13.40 -0.34
N PHE A 197 18.52 -12.19 0.10
CA PHE A 197 19.37 -11.28 0.85
C PHE A 197 19.82 -11.91 2.17
N GLU A 198 18.90 -12.48 2.95
CA GLU A 198 19.21 -13.21 4.19
C GLU A 198 20.19 -14.37 3.95
N LYS A 199 19.99 -15.15 2.88
CA LYS A 199 20.92 -16.23 2.50
C LYS A 199 22.30 -15.72 2.10
N LEU A 200 22.39 -14.64 1.32
CA LEU A 200 23.68 -14.02 0.97
C LEU A 200 24.41 -13.48 2.20
N MET A 201 23.67 -12.94 3.17
CA MET A 201 24.21 -12.45 4.43
C MET A 201 24.70 -13.61 5.32
N MET A 202 23.97 -14.74 5.38
CA MET A 202 24.42 -15.96 6.06
C MET A 202 25.71 -16.54 5.45
N LEU A 203 25.90 -16.41 4.14
CA LEU A 203 27.08 -16.90 3.42
C LEU A 203 28.30 -15.95 3.49
N ARG A 204 28.22 -14.85 4.26
CA ARG A 204 29.24 -13.78 4.35
C ARG A 204 29.73 -13.31 2.97
N ALA A 205 28.81 -13.14 2.02
CA ALA A 205 29.17 -12.60 0.71
C ALA A 205 29.82 -11.22 0.85
N LYS A 206 30.91 -10.95 0.12
CA LYS A 206 31.52 -9.62 0.10
C LYS A 206 30.50 -8.57 -0.34
N ILE A 207 30.59 -7.37 0.23
CA ILE A 207 29.73 -6.22 -0.08
C ILE A 207 29.68 -5.95 -1.59
N GLU A 208 30.82 -6.07 -2.26
CA GLU A 208 30.94 -5.89 -3.73
C GLU A 208 30.04 -6.84 -4.54
N ILE A 209 29.81 -8.06 -4.06
CA ILE A 209 28.97 -9.08 -4.72
C ILE A 209 27.49 -8.74 -4.53
N VAL A 210 27.14 -8.31 -3.32
CA VAL A 210 25.81 -7.82 -2.95
C VAL A 210 25.48 -6.59 -3.80
N THR A 211 26.38 -5.61 -3.90
CA THR A 211 26.16 -4.40 -4.72
C THR A 211 26.03 -4.72 -6.20
N THR A 212 26.86 -5.62 -6.74
CA THR A 212 26.79 -6.02 -8.16
C THR A 212 25.43 -6.61 -8.52
N PHE A 213 24.85 -7.37 -7.60
CA PHE A 213 23.58 -8.06 -7.80
C PHE A 213 22.36 -7.17 -7.54
N PHE A 214 22.46 -6.24 -6.59
CA PHE A 214 21.41 -5.27 -6.27
C PHE A 214 21.49 -3.98 -7.09
N ASN A 215 22.22 -3.95 -8.21
CA ASN A 215 22.45 -2.79 -9.10
C ASN A 215 21.21 -2.32 -9.91
N VAL A 216 20.00 -2.41 -9.33
CA VAL A 216 18.93 -1.41 -9.57
C VAL A 216 18.80 -0.46 -8.38
N SER A 217 19.63 -0.63 -7.36
CA SER A 217 19.57 0.16 -6.16
C SER A 217 20.99 0.60 -5.84
N ASP A 218 21.26 1.84 -6.21
CA ASP A 218 22.39 2.63 -5.75
C ASP A 218 22.24 2.87 -4.23
N ARG A 219 22.35 1.77 -3.47
CA ARG A 219 22.02 1.61 -2.06
C ARG A 219 23.31 1.47 -1.25
N LYS A 220 23.73 2.60 -0.68
CA LYS A 220 24.18 2.60 0.72
C LYS A 220 22.98 2.18 1.59
N ILE A 221 22.67 0.88 1.65
CA ILE A 221 21.96 0.37 2.82
C ILE A 221 22.96 0.44 3.96
N SER A 222 22.50 1.02 5.05
CA SER A 222 23.08 1.03 6.39
C SER A 222 23.35 -0.40 6.91
N VAL A 223 24.35 -1.09 6.35
CA VAL A 223 24.79 -2.42 6.81
C VAL A 223 25.70 -2.32 8.06
N THR A 224 25.90 -1.13 8.62
CA THR A 224 26.91 -0.96 9.68
C THR A 224 26.55 -1.61 11.01
N ARG A 225 25.30 -2.03 11.27
CA ARG A 225 24.98 -2.65 12.57
C ARG A 225 23.87 -3.69 12.49
N ARG A 226 24.26 -4.95 12.35
CA ARG A 226 24.01 -5.99 13.37
C ARG A 226 24.61 -7.31 12.92
N PHE A 227 25.55 -7.77 13.73
CA PHE A 227 26.09 -9.12 13.74
C PHE A 227 25.00 -10.14 14.04
N ILE A 228 25.10 -11.31 13.41
CA ILE A 228 24.88 -12.59 14.09
C ILE A 228 26.07 -13.48 13.70
N ASN A 229 26.84 -13.88 14.70
CA ASN A 229 27.78 -14.99 14.60
C ASN A 229 26.97 -16.27 14.36
N SER A 230 27.11 -16.89 13.21
CA SER A 230 26.87 -18.32 13.04
C SER A 230 28.11 -18.94 12.40
N ASP A 231 28.53 -20.07 12.96
CA ASP A 231 29.79 -20.74 12.67
C ASP A 231 29.90 -21.14 11.20
N ASN A 232 30.99 -20.70 10.57
CA ASN A 232 31.33 -21.00 9.18
C ASN A 232 32.63 -21.83 9.14
N GLN A 233 32.75 -22.84 10.03
CA GLN A 233 33.97 -23.65 10.17
C GLN A 233 34.04 -24.86 9.21
N ASP A 234 32.93 -25.24 8.54
CA ASP A 234 32.84 -26.48 7.77
C ASP A 234 32.79 -26.32 6.24
N ARG A 235 33.00 -25.11 5.70
CA ARG A 235 32.98 -24.87 4.23
C ARG A 235 34.38 -24.79 3.65
N GLN A 236 34.66 -25.61 2.64
CA GLN A 236 35.94 -25.64 1.96
C GLN A 236 36.01 -24.59 0.83
N PRO A 237 37.19 -24.01 0.56
CA PRO A 237 37.35 -23.09 -0.56
C PRO A 237 37.23 -23.83 -1.89
N PHE A 238 36.66 -23.18 -2.92
CA PHE A 238 36.46 -23.79 -4.25
C PHE A 238 37.76 -24.35 -4.87
N GLY A 239 38.91 -23.73 -4.56
CA GLY A 239 40.23 -24.20 -5.00
C GLY A 239 40.62 -25.57 -4.44
N SER A 240 40.12 -25.93 -3.26
CA SER A 240 40.44 -27.19 -2.56
C SER A 240 39.44 -28.32 -2.84
N CYS A 241 38.41 -28.07 -3.65
CA CYS A 241 37.43 -29.09 -4.04
C CYS A 241 38.02 -30.10 -5.05
N ASP A 242 37.47 -31.32 -5.08
CA ASP A 242 37.81 -32.35 -6.06
C ASP A 242 37.57 -31.88 -7.50
N GLU A 243 38.41 -32.33 -8.44
CA GLU A 243 38.32 -31.96 -9.86
C GLU A 243 36.98 -32.37 -10.49
N GLN A 244 36.36 -33.45 -10.01
CA GLN A 244 35.02 -33.87 -10.45
C GLN A 244 33.91 -32.90 -10.01
N ILE A 245 34.02 -32.33 -8.80
CA ILE A 245 33.09 -31.32 -8.28
C ILE A 245 33.29 -30.00 -9.02
N LYS A 246 34.55 -29.60 -9.24
CA LYS A 246 34.89 -28.40 -10.03
C LYS A 246 34.37 -28.48 -11.46
N GLY A 247 34.48 -29.64 -12.12
CA GLY A 247 33.93 -29.88 -13.45
C GLY A 247 32.41 -29.74 -13.47
N SER A 248 31.72 -30.47 -12.59
CA SER A 248 30.24 -30.45 -12.49
C SER A 248 29.70 -29.04 -12.23
N VAL A 249 30.32 -28.29 -11.31
CA VAL A 249 29.93 -26.93 -10.96
C VAL A 249 30.15 -25.96 -12.14
N LYS A 250 31.27 -26.09 -12.86
CA LYS A 250 31.56 -25.27 -14.05
C LYS A 250 30.61 -25.58 -15.20
N ASP A 251 30.30 -26.85 -15.44
CA ASP A 251 29.40 -27.28 -16.52
C ASP A 251 27.97 -26.81 -16.26
N GLU A 252 27.46 -26.97 -15.02
CA GLU A 252 26.14 -26.47 -14.63
C GLU A 252 26.06 -24.94 -14.75
N TRP A 253 27.14 -24.23 -14.43
CA TRP A 253 27.22 -22.77 -14.55
C TRP A 253 27.27 -22.31 -16.00
N GLN A 254 28.13 -22.91 -16.83
CA GLN A 254 28.25 -22.58 -18.25
C GLN A 254 26.96 -22.92 -19.02
N TYR A 255 26.30 -24.01 -18.69
CA TYR A 255 24.99 -24.34 -19.25
C TYR A 255 23.97 -23.23 -18.97
N LEU A 256 23.92 -22.72 -17.73
CA LEU A 256 23.01 -21.65 -17.36
C LEU A 256 23.34 -20.35 -18.10
N LEU A 257 24.61 -19.95 -18.17
CA LEU A 257 25.07 -18.75 -18.89
C LEU A 257 24.74 -18.82 -20.39
N ASN A 258 24.94 -19.97 -21.02
CA ASN A 258 24.63 -20.17 -22.43
C ASN A 258 23.11 -20.13 -22.70
N LYS A 259 22.32 -20.70 -21.78
CA LYS A 259 20.85 -20.66 -21.85
C LYS A 259 20.29 -19.24 -21.71
N THR A 260 20.89 -18.42 -20.85
CA THR A 260 20.45 -17.05 -20.56
C THR A 260 21.15 -15.98 -21.41
N LYS A 261 22.12 -16.39 -22.26
CA LYS A 261 22.93 -15.52 -23.14
C LYS A 261 23.69 -14.41 -22.40
N VAL A 262 24.15 -14.70 -21.18
CA VAL A 262 24.89 -13.73 -20.35
C VAL A 262 26.37 -13.71 -20.75
N LYS A 263 26.90 -12.53 -21.03
CA LYS A 263 28.31 -12.30 -21.42
C LYS A 263 29.09 -11.45 -20.42
N HIS A 264 28.42 -10.57 -19.69
CA HIS A 264 29.04 -9.65 -18.73
C HIS A 264 28.46 -9.81 -17.33
N LEU A 265 29.23 -9.42 -16.30
CA LEU A 265 28.82 -9.49 -14.89
C LEU A 265 27.49 -8.76 -14.61
N HIS A 266 27.26 -7.60 -15.24
CA HIS A 266 26.04 -6.80 -15.07
C HIS A 266 24.77 -7.44 -15.66
N GLN A 267 24.91 -8.52 -16.45
CA GLN A 267 23.79 -9.25 -17.08
C GLN A 267 23.30 -10.43 -16.22
N LEU A 268 23.94 -10.68 -15.08
CA LEU A 268 23.51 -11.74 -14.16
C LEU A 268 22.15 -11.41 -13.54
N THR A 269 21.25 -12.39 -13.59
CA THR A 269 19.88 -12.29 -13.04
C THR A 269 19.69 -13.15 -11.79
N ARG A 270 18.53 -13.02 -11.14
CA ARG A 270 18.10 -13.79 -9.96
C ARG A 270 18.28 -15.30 -10.04
N GLU A 271 18.02 -15.87 -11.21
CA GLU A 271 18.17 -17.31 -11.44
C GLU A 271 19.64 -17.76 -11.29
N HIS A 272 20.59 -16.90 -11.69
CA HIS A 272 22.01 -17.18 -11.58
C HIS A 272 22.48 -17.19 -10.12
N LEU A 273 21.99 -16.24 -9.31
CA LEU A 273 22.38 -16.18 -7.90
C LEU A 273 21.76 -17.32 -7.08
N LYS A 274 20.49 -17.65 -7.34
CA LYS A 274 19.85 -18.84 -6.72
C LYS A 274 20.63 -20.11 -7.06
N LYS A 275 21.11 -20.23 -8.30
CA LYS A 275 21.95 -21.36 -8.72
C LYS A 275 23.29 -21.38 -7.98
N LEU A 276 23.98 -20.24 -7.87
CA LEU A 276 25.26 -20.16 -7.14
C LEU A 276 25.11 -20.45 -5.64
N ILE A 277 24.05 -19.95 -5.00
CA ILE A 277 23.72 -20.26 -3.60
C ILE A 277 23.44 -21.76 -3.47
N SER A 278 22.62 -22.33 -4.36
CA SER A 278 22.34 -23.77 -4.38
C SER A 278 23.59 -24.62 -4.58
N LEU A 279 24.53 -24.21 -5.42
CA LEU A 279 25.80 -24.91 -5.64
C LEU A 279 26.72 -24.79 -4.42
N SER A 280 26.80 -23.61 -3.81
CA SER A 280 27.56 -23.39 -2.57
C SER A 280 27.03 -24.27 -1.43
N ASP A 281 25.70 -24.38 -1.28
CA ASP A 281 25.09 -25.22 -0.24
C ASP A 281 25.19 -26.72 -0.57
N LYS A 282 24.94 -27.13 -1.81
CA LYS A 282 24.99 -28.54 -2.26
C LYS A 282 26.37 -29.16 -2.05
N TYR A 283 27.43 -28.40 -2.31
CA TYR A 283 28.81 -28.88 -2.25
C TYR A 283 29.60 -28.36 -1.03
N ARG A 284 28.93 -27.64 -0.10
CA ARG A 284 29.55 -27.01 1.08
C ARG A 284 30.79 -26.18 0.73
N ILE A 285 30.69 -25.38 -0.31
CA ILE A 285 31.79 -24.54 -0.82
C ILE A 285 31.63 -23.13 -0.28
N ASP A 286 32.74 -22.48 0.10
CA ASP A 286 32.75 -21.06 0.41
C ASP A 286 32.24 -20.23 -0.78
N PHE A 287 31.19 -19.44 -0.55
CA PHE A 287 30.48 -18.71 -1.60
C PHE A 287 31.35 -17.67 -2.29
N ASN A 288 32.26 -17.00 -1.56
CA ASN A 288 33.12 -15.96 -2.13
C ASN A 288 34.17 -16.55 -3.07
N THR A 289 34.77 -17.69 -2.71
CA THR A 289 35.73 -18.40 -3.58
C THR A 289 35.05 -18.99 -4.82
N LEU A 290 33.83 -19.51 -4.67
CA LEU A 290 33.00 -19.99 -5.77
C LEU A 290 32.64 -18.85 -6.73
N TRP A 291 32.14 -17.73 -6.21
CA TRP A 291 31.82 -16.53 -6.98
C TRP A 291 33.03 -16.06 -7.78
N ASN A 292 34.17 -15.86 -7.12
CA ASN A 292 35.38 -15.38 -7.78
C ASN A 292 35.85 -16.33 -8.88
N ALA A 293 35.80 -17.64 -8.65
CA ALA A 293 36.25 -18.61 -9.65
C ALA A 293 35.34 -18.68 -10.89
N LEU A 294 34.03 -18.55 -10.70
CA LEU A 294 33.03 -18.69 -11.78
C LEU A 294 32.76 -17.37 -12.52
N THR A 295 33.00 -16.23 -11.87
CA THR A 295 32.82 -14.91 -12.49
C THR A 295 34.09 -14.33 -13.09
N LYS A 296 35.28 -14.90 -12.80
CA LYS A 296 36.57 -14.50 -13.40
C LYS A 296 36.58 -14.49 -14.93
N GLY A 297 35.82 -15.37 -15.58
CA GLY A 297 35.70 -15.42 -17.05
C GLY A 297 34.62 -14.50 -17.64
N LEU A 298 33.75 -13.93 -16.81
CA LEU A 298 32.75 -12.91 -17.17
C LEU A 298 33.28 -11.48 -16.95
N LEU A 299 34.36 -11.37 -16.19
CA LEU A 299 35.26 -10.23 -16.10
C LEU A 299 36.22 -10.30 -17.29
N GLY A 300 35.73 -10.09 -18.51
CA GLY A 300 36.61 -9.86 -19.64
C GLY A 300 37.46 -8.61 -19.40
N GLU A 301 38.75 -8.70 -19.77
CA GLU A 301 39.58 -7.54 -20.15
C GLU A 301 38.81 -6.57 -21.07
#